data_AF-A0A966S3G5-F1
#
_entry.id   AF-A0A966S3G5-F1
#
_cell.length_a   1.000
_cell.length_b   1.000
_cell.length_c   1.000
_cell.angle_alpha   90.00
_cell.angle_beta   90.00
_cell.angle_gamma   90.00
#
_symmetry.space_group_name_H-M   'P 1'
#
loop_
_entity.id
_entity.type
_entity.pdbx_description
1 polymer ?
#
loop_
_entity_poly.entity_id
_entity_poly.type
_entity_poly.pdbx_seq_one_letter_code
_entity_poly.pdbx_strand_id
1 'polypeptide(L)'
;MYTFLECFFPPTSFDIKPEVDLKELNEILELNLGSNDKKSLATIRTFVDVLNLRSYLTADRLSQGGQIEVDEISYCLENQIQYPELVFDYFEKYKDINERIHHFRELLLAAYDYLIESTRGFIKDFFEYDRKLWITSIAYLAKKRGRDLKEDLSFLDPHDLLASRLIQQHESEHFEFPEGLEGIDLELDIAFKDPQKEMEMLSRLRYDFCQTYLQNASFTLDSIFAYYIQVLILSDFYEAQDQNLIKKGGDLLLKRIQEIR
;
A
#
# COMPACT_ATOMS: atom_id res chain seq x y z
N MET A 1 -14.52 -23.93 1.99
CA MET A 1 -15.22 -24.13 0.71
C MET A 1 -15.06 -22.85 -0.09
N TYR A 2 -13.85 -22.59 -0.58
CA TYR A 2 -13.49 -21.37 -1.31
C TYR A 2 -13.67 -21.53 -2.83
N THR A 3 -13.78 -22.78 -3.28
CA THR A 3 -14.01 -23.18 -4.68
C THR A 3 -15.21 -22.50 -5.33
N PHE A 4 -16.27 -22.23 -4.54
CA PHE A 4 -17.44 -21.56 -5.07
C PHE A 4 -17.14 -20.09 -5.36
N LEU A 5 -16.44 -19.37 -4.48
CA LEU A 5 -16.15 -17.94 -4.61
C LEU A 5 -15.33 -17.62 -5.86
N GLU A 6 -14.23 -18.33 -6.08
CA GLU A 6 -13.35 -18.04 -7.23
C GLU A 6 -14.03 -18.24 -8.58
N CYS A 7 -15.02 -19.12 -8.67
CA CYS A 7 -15.81 -19.31 -9.89
C CYS A 7 -16.70 -18.10 -10.23
N PHE A 8 -16.97 -17.20 -9.27
CA PHE A 8 -17.73 -15.96 -9.50
C PHE A 8 -16.85 -14.73 -9.69
N PHE A 9 -15.55 -14.85 -9.44
CA PHE A 9 -14.66 -13.73 -9.63
C PHE A 9 -14.35 -13.55 -11.11
N PRO A 10 -14.69 -12.39 -11.72
CA PRO A 10 -14.33 -12.13 -13.10
C PRO A 10 -12.80 -12.06 -13.24
N PRO A 11 -12.25 -12.41 -14.41
CA PRO A 11 -10.82 -12.25 -14.64
C PRO A 11 -10.43 -10.78 -14.51
N THR A 12 -9.34 -10.50 -13.81
CA THR A 12 -8.74 -9.16 -13.78
C THR A 12 -7.68 -9.04 -14.88
N SER A 13 -7.43 -7.81 -15.30
CA SER A 13 -6.29 -7.47 -16.16
C SER A 13 -5.85 -6.06 -15.82
N PHE A 14 -4.55 -5.80 -15.88
CA PHE A 14 -4.04 -4.44 -15.70
C PHE A 14 -4.48 -3.48 -16.81
N ASP A 15 -4.88 -4.02 -17.97
CA ASP A 15 -5.23 -3.21 -19.13
C ASP A 15 -6.73 -2.85 -19.18
N ILE A 16 -7.55 -3.41 -18.28
CA ILE A 16 -9.00 -3.21 -18.23
C ILE A 16 -9.44 -2.86 -16.80
N LYS A 17 -10.34 -1.88 -16.66
CA LYS A 17 -10.96 -1.54 -15.36
C LYS A 17 -11.64 -2.78 -14.77
N PRO A 18 -11.47 -3.08 -13.47
CA PRO A 18 -12.10 -4.24 -12.84
C PRO A 18 -13.63 -4.18 -12.99
N GLU A 19 -14.23 -5.32 -13.32
CA GLU A 19 -15.69 -5.44 -13.49
C GLU A 19 -16.45 -5.35 -12.17
N VAL A 20 -15.85 -5.89 -11.10
CA VAL A 20 -16.38 -5.85 -9.73
C VAL A 20 -15.67 -4.76 -8.96
N ASP A 21 -16.43 -3.85 -8.36
CA ASP A 21 -15.86 -2.83 -7.49
C ASP A 21 -15.55 -3.39 -6.09
N LEU A 22 -14.75 -2.66 -5.32
CA LEU A 22 -14.33 -3.10 -3.99
C LEU A 22 -15.50 -3.23 -3.01
N LYS A 23 -16.58 -2.46 -3.19
CA LYS A 23 -17.75 -2.53 -2.31
C LYS A 23 -18.49 -3.84 -2.53
N GLU A 24 -18.80 -4.17 -3.77
CA GLU A 24 -19.41 -5.45 -4.15
C GLU A 24 -18.52 -6.63 -3.71
N LEU A 25 -17.21 -6.54 -3.92
CA LEU A 25 -16.28 -7.58 -3.50
C LEU A 25 -16.28 -7.76 -1.97
N ASN A 26 -16.26 -6.67 -1.21
CA ASN A 26 -16.35 -6.71 0.25
C ASN A 26 -17.67 -7.37 0.70
N GLU A 27 -18.80 -7.03 0.08
CA GLU A 27 -20.10 -7.65 0.39
C GLU A 27 -20.08 -9.16 0.13
N ILE A 28 -19.53 -9.60 -1.00
CA ILE A 28 -19.37 -11.02 -1.34
C ILE A 28 -18.49 -11.73 -0.31
N LEU A 29 -17.33 -11.17 0.03
CA LEU A 29 -16.40 -11.78 0.99
C LEU A 29 -16.99 -11.83 2.39
N GLU A 30 -17.69 -10.78 2.83
CA GLU A 30 -18.36 -10.76 4.14
C GLU A 30 -19.45 -11.83 4.27
N LEU A 31 -20.15 -12.17 3.20
CA LEU A 31 -21.17 -13.21 3.24
C LEU A 31 -20.58 -14.64 3.27
N ASN A 32 -19.35 -14.82 2.80
CA ASN A 32 -18.79 -16.14 2.52
C ASN A 32 -17.58 -16.53 3.37
N LEU A 33 -16.86 -15.55 3.95
CA LEU A 33 -15.69 -15.81 4.78
C LEU A 33 -16.05 -16.15 6.22
N GLY A 34 -15.30 -17.08 6.82
CA GLY A 34 -15.41 -17.39 8.24
C GLY A 34 -14.85 -16.25 9.10
N SER A 35 -15.23 -16.19 10.38
CA SER A 35 -14.82 -15.10 11.28
C SER A 35 -13.30 -14.90 11.40
N ASN A 36 -12.50 -15.96 11.25
CA ASN A 36 -11.04 -15.86 11.26
C ASN A 36 -10.51 -15.28 9.94
N ASP A 37 -11.06 -15.68 8.80
CA ASP A 37 -10.65 -15.20 7.48
C ASP A 37 -11.01 -13.74 7.30
N LYS A 38 -12.16 -13.32 7.84
CA LYS A 38 -12.56 -11.90 7.90
C LYS A 38 -11.56 -11.03 8.67
N LYS A 39 -10.95 -11.56 9.72
CA LYS A 39 -9.88 -10.82 10.43
C LYS A 39 -8.66 -10.63 9.54
N SER A 40 -8.29 -11.63 8.75
CA SER A 40 -7.20 -11.50 7.77
C SER A 40 -7.53 -10.48 6.67
N LEU A 41 -8.77 -10.47 6.16
CA LEU A 41 -9.23 -9.43 5.24
C LEU A 41 -9.18 -8.04 5.89
N ALA A 42 -9.63 -7.94 7.15
CA ALA A 42 -9.56 -6.70 7.92
C ALA A 42 -8.13 -6.16 8.02
N THR A 43 -7.13 -7.04 8.18
CA THR A 43 -5.71 -6.66 8.19
C THR A 43 -5.26 -5.98 6.89
N ILE A 44 -5.70 -6.47 5.73
CA ILE A 44 -5.41 -5.82 4.43
C ILE A 44 -6.04 -4.42 4.41
N ARG A 45 -7.29 -4.30 4.85
CA ARG A 45 -8.02 -3.02 4.88
C ARG A 45 -7.39 -2.01 5.86
N THR A 46 -6.88 -2.48 6.99
CA THR A 46 -6.14 -1.65 7.95
C THR A 46 -4.90 -1.02 7.33
N PHE A 47 -4.19 -1.73 6.44
CA PHE A 47 -3.09 -1.13 5.70
C PHE A 47 -3.55 0.04 4.82
N VAL A 48 -4.69 -0.12 4.13
CA VAL A 48 -5.30 0.95 3.34
C VAL A 48 -5.71 2.13 4.23
N ASP A 49 -6.27 1.87 5.41
CA ASP A 49 -6.59 2.92 6.38
C ASP A 49 -5.35 3.70 6.82
N VAL A 50 -4.22 3.01 7.06
CA VAL A 50 -2.95 3.67 7.37
C VAL A 50 -2.48 4.53 6.19
N LEU A 51 -2.53 4.03 4.95
CA LEU A 51 -2.20 4.82 3.75
C LEU A 51 -3.11 6.05 3.61
N ASN A 52 -4.40 5.89 3.90
CA ASN A 52 -5.40 6.96 3.87
C ASN A 52 -5.12 8.09 4.87
N LEU A 53 -4.37 7.84 5.94
CA LEU A 53 -3.92 8.90 6.84
C LEU A 53 -3.02 9.91 6.11
N ARG A 54 -2.22 9.49 5.12
CA ARG A 54 -1.45 10.43 4.31
C ARG A 54 -2.38 11.32 3.50
N SER A 55 -3.34 10.71 2.79
CA SER A 55 -4.33 11.46 2.01
C SER A 55 -5.11 12.43 2.89
N TYR A 56 -5.51 12.02 4.09
CA TYR A 56 -6.15 12.88 5.08
C TYR A 56 -5.27 14.07 5.47
N LEU A 57 -3.98 13.83 5.77
CA LEU A 57 -3.02 14.89 6.13
C LEU A 57 -2.72 15.85 4.97
N THR A 58 -2.71 15.36 3.73
CA THR A 58 -2.43 16.17 2.53
C THR A 58 -3.67 16.74 1.86
N ALA A 59 -4.86 16.53 2.44
CA ALA A 59 -6.15 16.88 1.84
C ALA A 59 -6.36 16.28 0.43
N ASP A 60 -5.83 15.07 0.21
CA ASP A 60 -5.98 14.32 -1.02
C ASP A 60 -7.08 13.27 -0.89
N ARG A 61 -7.52 12.70 -2.01
CA ARG A 61 -8.55 11.67 -2.04
C ARG A 61 -8.11 10.41 -1.29
N LEU A 62 -9.03 9.83 -0.53
CA LEU A 62 -8.81 8.53 0.10
C LEU A 62 -8.98 7.39 -0.93
N SER A 63 -8.20 6.33 -0.78
CA SER A 63 -8.38 5.07 -1.48
C SER A 63 -9.64 4.38 -0.98
N GLN A 64 -10.42 3.85 -1.91
CA GLN A 64 -11.55 2.98 -1.59
C GLN A 64 -10.96 1.61 -1.22
N GLY A 65 -11.32 1.04 -0.07
CA GLY A 65 -10.74 -0.24 0.40
C GLY A 65 -10.44 -0.27 1.90
N GLY A 66 -10.34 0.90 2.52
CA GLY A 66 -10.26 1.04 3.98
C GLY A 66 -11.51 0.54 4.71
N GLN A 67 -11.42 0.49 6.04
CA GLN A 67 -12.57 0.31 6.94
C GLN A 67 -13.17 1.63 7.39
N ILE A 68 -12.38 2.70 7.34
CA ILE A 68 -12.69 3.97 7.98
C ILE A 68 -13.09 4.97 6.91
N GLU A 69 -14.30 5.50 7.04
CA GLU A 69 -14.77 6.55 6.13
C GLU A 69 -14.11 7.90 6.43
N VAL A 70 -14.09 8.78 5.43
CA VAL A 70 -13.43 10.10 5.52
C VAL A 70 -13.91 10.91 6.73
N ASP A 71 -15.16 10.74 7.12
CA ASP A 71 -15.81 11.42 8.25
C ASP A 71 -15.55 10.81 9.61
N GLU A 72 -15.04 9.59 9.64
CA GLU A 72 -14.76 8.86 10.85
C GLU A 72 -13.28 9.00 11.26
N ILE A 73 -12.37 9.39 10.35
CA ILE A 73 -10.92 9.48 10.65
C ILE A 73 -10.64 10.34 11.88
N SER A 74 -11.17 11.56 11.95
CA SER A 74 -10.92 12.47 13.08
C SER A 74 -11.43 11.86 14.39
N TYR A 75 -12.62 11.28 14.37
CA TYR A 75 -13.21 10.60 15.53
C TYR A 75 -12.36 9.40 15.98
N CYS A 76 -11.87 8.59 15.04
CA CYS A 76 -11.04 7.42 15.33
C CYS A 76 -9.69 7.81 15.95
N LEU A 77 -9.07 8.89 15.46
CA LEU A 77 -7.82 9.41 16.01
C LEU A 77 -8.02 10.02 17.41
N GLU A 78 -9.09 10.77 17.64
CA GLU A 78 -9.39 11.39 18.93
C GLU A 78 -9.72 10.38 20.03
N ASN A 79 -10.46 9.32 19.67
CA ASN A 79 -10.91 8.30 20.62
C ASN A 79 -9.98 7.09 20.69
N GLN A 80 -8.90 7.09 19.90
CA GLN A 80 -7.94 6.00 19.80
C GLN A 80 -8.58 4.63 19.47
N ILE A 81 -9.40 4.60 18.43
CA ILE A 81 -10.12 3.39 17.99
C ILE A 81 -9.84 3.07 16.52
N GLN A 82 -10.12 1.84 16.11
CA GLN A 82 -10.07 1.29 14.73
C GLN A 82 -8.68 1.24 14.06
N TYR A 83 -7.72 2.05 14.50
CA TYR A 83 -6.32 1.95 14.09
C TYR A 83 -5.48 1.09 15.05
N PRO A 84 -4.37 0.50 14.58
CA PRO A 84 -3.36 -0.11 15.45
C PRO A 84 -2.65 0.94 16.31
N GLU A 85 -2.13 0.52 17.47
CA GLU A 85 -1.48 1.39 18.47
C GLU A 85 -0.35 2.26 17.89
N LEU A 86 0.42 1.71 16.94
CA LEU A 86 1.49 2.44 16.21
C LEU A 86 1.02 3.76 15.57
N VAL A 87 -0.26 3.86 15.19
CA VAL A 87 -0.83 5.09 14.63
C VAL A 87 -0.96 6.15 15.73
N PHE A 88 -1.41 5.77 16.92
CA PHE A 88 -1.58 6.71 18.02
C PHE A 88 -0.23 7.17 18.56
N ASP A 89 0.74 6.26 18.69
CA ASP A 89 2.12 6.59 19.04
C ASP A 89 2.72 7.61 18.07
N TYR A 90 2.46 7.43 16.78
CA TYR A 90 2.89 8.36 15.74
C TYR A 90 2.27 9.75 15.88
N PHE A 91 0.95 9.83 16.10
CA PHE A 91 0.24 11.09 16.31
C PHE A 91 0.59 11.76 17.64
N GLU A 92 1.03 10.97 18.63
CA GLU A 92 1.57 11.48 19.88
C GLU A 92 2.98 12.05 19.69
N LYS A 93 3.86 11.36 18.95
CA LYS A 93 5.24 11.78 18.67
C LYS A 93 5.29 13.05 17.81
N TYR A 94 4.49 13.13 16.75
CA TYR A 94 4.47 14.24 15.81
C TYR A 94 3.20 15.07 15.97
N LYS A 95 3.35 16.32 16.44
CA LYS A 95 2.19 17.17 16.78
C LYS A 95 1.74 18.04 15.62
N ASP A 96 2.69 18.54 14.81
CA ASP A 96 2.36 19.38 13.66
C ASP A 96 2.02 18.53 12.41
N ILE A 97 1.14 19.05 11.56
CA ILE A 97 0.77 18.43 10.29
C ILE A 97 1.97 18.30 9.35
N ASN A 98 2.88 19.28 9.33
CA ASN A 98 4.06 19.21 8.46
C ASN A 98 5.04 18.15 8.95
N GLU A 99 5.24 18.02 10.27
CA GLU A 99 6.01 16.93 10.86
C GLU A 99 5.39 15.58 10.52
N ARG A 100 4.07 15.45 10.65
CA ARG A 100 3.33 14.22 10.30
C ARG A 100 3.38 13.86 8.82
N ILE A 101 3.53 14.83 7.93
CA ILE A 101 3.74 14.53 6.51
C ILE A 101 5.19 14.12 6.26
N HIS A 102 6.14 14.82 6.90
CA HIS A 102 7.57 14.57 6.75
C HIS A 102 7.97 13.17 7.26
N HIS A 103 7.47 12.79 8.42
CA HIS A 103 7.79 11.52 9.09
C HIS A 103 6.87 10.37 8.71
N PHE A 104 5.97 10.53 7.73
CA PHE A 104 4.97 9.51 7.38
C PHE A 104 5.61 8.17 6.96
N ARG A 105 6.84 8.20 6.44
CA ARG A 105 7.60 6.98 6.09
C ARG A 105 7.87 6.09 7.31
N GLU A 106 8.05 6.67 8.50
CA GLU A 106 8.23 5.92 9.74
C GLU A 106 6.95 5.18 10.13
N LEU A 107 5.80 5.84 10.01
CA LEU A 107 4.49 5.22 10.25
C LEU A 107 4.25 4.06 9.28
N LEU A 108 4.54 4.29 7.99
CA LEU A 108 4.36 3.28 6.97
C LEU A 108 5.28 2.08 7.19
N LEU A 109 6.53 2.30 7.58
CA LEU A 109 7.46 1.24 7.94
C LEU A 109 6.94 0.42 9.14
N ALA A 110 6.54 1.09 10.22
CA ALA A 110 6.00 0.43 11.40
C ALA A 110 4.73 -0.37 11.07
N ALA A 111 3.89 0.15 10.16
CA ALA A 111 2.72 -0.58 9.67
C ALA A 111 3.11 -1.84 8.90
N TYR A 112 4.10 -1.79 8.00
CA TYR A 112 4.59 -3.01 7.33
C TYR A 112 5.10 -4.04 8.33
N ASP A 113 5.93 -3.63 9.28
CA ASP A 113 6.51 -4.55 10.26
C ASP A 113 5.40 -5.19 11.12
N TYR A 114 4.44 -4.39 11.60
CA TYR A 114 3.24 -4.88 12.30
C TYR A 114 2.43 -5.88 11.47
N LEU A 115 2.20 -5.61 10.18
CA LEU A 115 1.42 -6.48 9.30
C LEU A 115 2.16 -7.78 9.00
N ILE A 116 3.47 -7.72 8.73
CA ILE A 116 4.31 -8.89 8.44
C ILE A 116 4.39 -9.82 9.66
N GLU A 117 4.50 -9.26 10.87
CA GLU A 117 4.55 -10.03 12.12
C GLU A 117 3.20 -10.66 12.49
N SER A 118 2.09 -9.99 12.17
CA SER A 118 0.75 -10.41 12.55
C SER A 118 0.04 -11.30 11.51
N THR A 119 0.62 -11.47 10.32
CA THR A 119 0.02 -12.22 9.21
C THR A 119 0.83 -13.45 8.81
N ARG A 120 0.27 -14.26 7.91
CA ARG A 120 0.87 -15.50 7.38
C ARG A 120 0.33 -15.80 5.99
N GLY A 121 0.98 -16.72 5.29
CA GLY A 121 0.60 -17.09 3.92
C GLY A 121 0.72 -15.90 2.99
N PHE A 122 -0.16 -15.82 2.00
CA PHE A 122 -0.08 -14.81 0.95
C PHE A 122 -0.03 -13.37 1.47
N ILE A 123 -0.80 -13.03 2.51
CA ILE A 123 -0.83 -11.65 3.03
C ILE A 123 0.55 -11.23 3.54
N LYS A 124 1.22 -12.12 4.27
CA LYS A 124 2.58 -11.87 4.76
C LYS A 124 3.55 -11.71 3.59
N ASP A 125 3.51 -12.66 2.67
CA ASP A 125 4.42 -12.69 1.52
C ASP A 125 4.24 -11.44 0.63
N PHE A 126 3.00 -10.96 0.49
CA PHE A 126 2.68 -9.71 -0.20
C PHE A 126 3.28 -8.50 0.50
N PHE A 127 3.09 -8.35 1.82
CA PHE A 127 3.63 -7.20 2.55
C PHE A 127 5.16 -7.23 2.63
N GLU A 128 5.79 -8.40 2.73
CA GLU A 128 7.25 -8.54 2.62
C GLU A 128 7.74 -8.10 1.24
N TYR A 129 7.05 -8.52 0.17
CA TYR A 129 7.35 -8.11 -1.19
C TYR A 129 7.17 -6.60 -1.40
N ASP A 130 6.04 -6.04 -0.98
CA ASP A 130 5.72 -4.62 -1.20
C ASP A 130 6.65 -3.71 -0.40
N ARG A 131 6.94 -4.04 0.87
CA ARG A 131 7.96 -3.35 1.68
C ARG A 131 9.32 -3.36 0.98
N LYS A 132 9.75 -4.53 0.50
CA LYS A 132 11.03 -4.69 -0.21
C LYS A 132 11.05 -3.88 -1.52
N LEU A 133 9.98 -3.91 -2.30
CA LEU A 133 9.83 -3.13 -3.54
C LEU A 133 9.93 -1.63 -3.25
N TRP A 134 9.19 -1.15 -2.24
CA TRP A 134 9.18 0.25 -1.84
C TRP A 134 10.57 0.75 -1.43
N ILE A 135 11.23 0.04 -0.51
CA ILE A 135 12.57 0.41 -0.01
C ILE A 135 13.61 0.38 -1.14
N THR A 136 13.58 -0.67 -1.97
CA THR A 136 14.50 -0.83 -3.10
C THR A 136 14.32 0.29 -4.12
N SER A 137 13.07 0.67 -4.42
CA SER A 137 12.74 1.76 -5.33
C SER A 137 13.27 3.10 -4.81
N ILE A 138 13.12 3.39 -3.50
CA ILE A 138 13.69 4.58 -2.87
C ILE A 138 15.20 4.60 -3.05
N ALA A 139 15.89 3.51 -2.72
CA ALA A 139 17.34 3.41 -2.81
C ALA A 139 17.85 3.59 -4.26
N TYR A 140 17.21 2.90 -5.20
CA TYR A 140 17.57 3.01 -6.62
C TYR A 140 17.42 4.44 -7.13
N LEU A 141 16.26 5.08 -6.87
CA LEU A 141 15.99 6.45 -7.29
C LEU A 141 16.91 7.46 -6.60
N ALA A 142 17.26 7.24 -5.33
CA ALA A 142 18.21 8.07 -4.60
C ALA A 142 19.59 8.03 -5.24
N LYS A 143 20.11 6.83 -5.52
CA LYS A 143 21.40 6.64 -6.20
C LYS A 143 21.41 7.30 -7.58
N LYS A 144 20.36 7.08 -8.37
CA LYS A 144 20.22 7.68 -9.71
C LYS A 144 20.17 9.22 -9.67
N ARG A 145 19.65 9.80 -8.59
CA ARG A 145 19.61 11.26 -8.35
C ARG A 145 20.90 11.82 -7.76
N GLY A 146 21.89 10.97 -7.42
CA GLY A 146 23.09 11.39 -6.71
C GLY A 146 22.79 11.90 -5.29
N ARG A 147 21.72 11.42 -4.65
CA ARG A 147 21.39 11.73 -3.25
C ARG A 147 22.08 10.74 -2.32
N ASP A 148 22.31 11.15 -1.08
CA ASP A 148 22.88 10.26 -0.06
C ASP A 148 21.86 9.19 0.34
N LEU A 149 22.22 7.92 0.12
CA LEU A 149 21.40 6.77 0.48
C LEU A 149 21.16 6.68 1.99
N LYS A 150 22.14 7.08 2.80
CA LYS A 150 22.02 7.04 4.26
C LYS A 150 20.97 8.03 4.75
N GLU A 151 20.88 9.19 4.10
CA GLU A 151 19.86 10.18 4.42
C GLU A 151 18.47 9.68 3.98
N ASP A 152 18.34 9.21 2.73
CA ASP A 152 17.05 8.74 2.20
C ASP A 152 16.50 7.50 2.91
N LEU A 153 17.37 6.65 3.46
CA LEU A 153 17.03 5.43 4.20
C LEU A 153 17.17 5.59 5.72
N SER A 154 17.38 6.81 6.23
CA SER A 154 17.60 7.08 7.66
C SER A 154 16.42 6.68 8.57
N PHE A 155 15.23 6.53 7.99
CA PHE A 155 14.02 6.10 8.69
C PHE A 155 13.96 4.59 8.93
N LEU A 156 14.85 3.80 8.32
CA LEU A 156 14.93 2.35 8.51
C LEU A 156 15.77 2.00 9.75
N ASP A 157 15.49 0.84 10.36
CA ASP A 157 16.34 0.28 11.42
C ASP A 157 17.77 0.06 10.88
N PRO A 158 18.82 0.58 11.56
CA PRO A 158 20.21 0.30 11.20
C PRO A 158 20.58 -1.20 11.15
N HIS A 159 19.80 -2.06 11.81
CA HIS A 159 19.97 -3.51 11.80
C HIS A 159 19.14 -4.23 10.71
N ASP A 160 18.34 -3.50 9.93
CA ASP A 160 17.63 -4.06 8.78
C ASP A 160 18.66 -4.53 7.73
N LEU A 161 18.61 -5.82 7.39
CA LEU A 161 19.53 -6.47 6.45
C LEU A 161 19.38 -5.91 5.03
N LEU A 162 18.15 -5.58 4.60
CA LEU A 162 17.89 -4.98 3.30
C LEU A 162 18.47 -3.56 3.26
N ALA A 163 18.21 -2.74 4.29
CA ALA A 163 18.75 -1.39 4.39
C ALA A 163 20.29 -1.41 4.36
N SER A 164 20.90 -2.27 5.17
CA SER A 164 22.35 -2.44 5.23
C SER A 164 22.94 -2.82 3.88
N ARG A 165 22.32 -3.78 3.17
CA ARG A 165 22.77 -4.21 1.84
C ARG A 165 22.65 -3.09 0.81
N LEU A 166 21.57 -2.31 0.84
CA LEU A 166 21.36 -1.20 -0.10
C LEU A 166 22.33 -0.04 0.16
N ILE A 167 22.57 0.31 1.43
CA ILE A 167 23.51 1.38 1.81
C ILE A 167 24.95 1.03 1.38
N GLN A 168 25.36 -0.23 1.47
CA GLN A 168 26.69 -0.67 1.02
C GLN A 168 26.92 -0.44 -0.48
N GLN A 169 25.85 -0.34 -1.27
CA GLN A 169 25.94 -0.07 -2.70
C GLN A 169 26.09 1.41 -3.05
N HIS A 170 26.19 2.32 -2.06
CA HIS A 170 26.30 3.76 -2.30
C HIS A 170 27.46 4.11 -3.26
N GLU A 171 28.63 3.51 -3.03
CA GLU A 171 29.86 3.76 -3.80
C GLU A 171 30.00 2.84 -5.03
N SER A 172 29.10 1.87 -5.22
CA SER A 172 29.17 0.95 -6.35
C SER A 172 28.80 1.67 -7.66
N GLU A 173 29.46 1.36 -8.76
CA GLU A 173 29.06 1.87 -10.09
C GLU A 173 27.71 1.32 -10.54
N HIS A 174 27.38 0.10 -10.11
CA HIS A 174 26.13 -0.60 -10.46
C HIS A 174 25.23 -0.75 -9.25
N PHE A 175 23.92 -0.73 -9.47
CA PHE A 175 22.93 -1.04 -8.44
C PHE A 175 22.49 -2.50 -8.60
N GLU A 176 22.69 -3.28 -7.55
CA GLU A 176 22.29 -4.68 -7.46
C GLU A 176 20.94 -4.78 -6.75
N PHE A 177 19.94 -5.24 -7.49
CA PHE A 177 18.61 -5.48 -6.94
C PHE A 177 18.63 -6.70 -6.00
N PRO A 178 17.83 -6.66 -4.91
CA PRO A 178 17.64 -7.82 -4.05
C PRO A 178 16.86 -8.92 -4.78
N GLU A 179 16.90 -10.12 -4.21
CA GLU A 179 16.22 -11.30 -4.76
C GLU A 179 14.72 -11.07 -4.94
N GLY A 180 14.19 -11.48 -6.10
CA GLY A 180 12.78 -11.32 -6.48
C GLY A 180 12.41 -9.93 -7.00
N LEU A 181 13.39 -9.04 -7.21
CA LEU A 181 13.23 -7.73 -7.84
C LEU A 181 14.26 -7.52 -8.97
N GLU A 182 14.82 -8.59 -9.51
CA GLU A 182 15.79 -8.52 -10.59
C GLU A 182 15.15 -7.98 -11.86
N GLY A 183 15.87 -7.10 -12.56
CA GLY A 183 15.48 -6.62 -13.89
C GLY A 183 14.39 -5.54 -13.92
N ILE A 184 14.01 -4.96 -12.76
CA ILE A 184 13.07 -3.83 -12.70
C ILE A 184 13.74 -2.47 -12.97
N ASP A 185 15.03 -2.46 -13.32
CA ASP A 185 15.85 -1.27 -13.51
C ASP A 185 15.37 -0.44 -14.70
N LEU A 186 15.01 -1.10 -15.80
CA LEU A 186 14.50 -0.43 -16.99
C LEU A 186 13.17 0.28 -16.71
N GLU A 187 12.28 -0.37 -15.96
CA GLU A 187 10.99 0.18 -15.58
C GLU A 187 11.15 1.34 -14.60
N LEU A 188 12.02 1.20 -13.60
CA LEU A 188 12.38 2.30 -12.69
C LEU A 188 13.05 3.46 -13.44
N ASP A 189 13.80 3.17 -14.50
CA ASP A 189 14.44 4.18 -15.33
C ASP A 189 13.44 5.04 -16.12
N ILE A 190 12.37 4.41 -16.59
CA ILE A 190 11.25 5.07 -17.27
C ILE A 190 10.41 5.85 -16.24
N ALA A 191 10.05 5.20 -15.13
CA ALA A 191 9.32 5.78 -14.01
C ALA A 191 10.00 7.04 -13.45
N PHE A 192 11.34 7.04 -13.36
CA PHE A 192 12.11 8.20 -12.91
C PHE A 192 11.78 9.51 -13.65
N LYS A 193 11.40 9.42 -14.93
CA LYS A 193 11.12 10.58 -15.78
C LYS A 193 9.66 11.03 -15.70
N ASP A 194 8.76 10.18 -15.22
CA ASP A 194 7.31 10.42 -15.23
C ASP A 194 6.65 9.76 -13.99
N PRO A 195 6.20 10.56 -13.01
CA PRO A 195 5.53 10.05 -11.80
C PRO A 195 4.32 9.17 -12.08
N GLN A 196 3.61 9.36 -13.21
CA GLN A 196 2.49 8.49 -13.57
C GLN A 196 2.99 7.11 -13.99
N LYS A 197 4.12 7.04 -14.69
CA LYS A 197 4.77 5.78 -15.05
C LYS A 197 5.36 5.07 -13.83
N GLU A 198 5.81 5.81 -12.83
CA GLU A 198 6.21 5.25 -11.54
C GLU A 198 5.03 4.55 -10.84
N MET A 199 3.89 5.23 -10.75
CA MET A 199 2.68 4.65 -10.19
C MET A 199 2.21 3.42 -10.98
N GLU A 200 2.16 3.51 -12.31
CA GLU A 200 1.78 2.40 -13.20
C GLU A 200 2.68 1.18 -13.00
N MET A 201 4.00 1.38 -12.99
CA MET A 201 4.97 0.30 -12.78
C MET A 201 4.80 -0.35 -11.41
N LEU A 202 4.76 0.43 -10.33
CA LEU A 202 4.65 -0.13 -8.98
C LEU A 202 3.35 -0.91 -8.82
N SER A 203 2.25 -0.40 -9.35
CA SER A 203 0.96 -1.10 -9.37
C SER A 203 1.04 -2.40 -10.19
N ARG A 204 1.71 -2.39 -11.35
CA ARG A 204 1.87 -3.59 -12.18
C ARG A 204 2.72 -4.65 -11.49
N LEU A 205 3.85 -4.28 -10.88
CA LEU A 205 4.72 -5.19 -10.14
C LEU A 205 4.00 -5.85 -8.96
N ARG A 206 3.12 -5.13 -8.26
CA ARG A 206 2.27 -5.70 -7.20
C ARG A 206 1.20 -6.62 -7.77
N TYR A 207 0.55 -6.20 -8.86
CA TYR A 207 -0.48 -6.99 -9.54
C TYR A 207 0.07 -8.33 -10.02
N ASP A 208 1.25 -8.32 -10.65
CA ASP A 208 1.93 -9.50 -11.17
C ASP A 208 2.35 -10.44 -10.02
N PHE A 209 2.81 -9.90 -8.90
CA PHE A 209 3.07 -10.70 -7.70
C PHE A 209 1.81 -11.45 -7.24
N CYS A 210 0.66 -10.77 -7.13
CA CYS A 210 -0.61 -11.41 -6.80
C CYS A 210 -1.02 -12.48 -7.83
N GLN A 211 -0.74 -12.24 -9.12
CA GLN A 211 -1.08 -13.18 -10.19
C GLN A 211 -0.40 -14.54 -10.02
N THR A 212 0.82 -14.57 -9.46
CA THR A 212 1.53 -15.83 -9.20
C THR A 212 0.76 -16.75 -8.23
N TYR A 213 0.06 -16.18 -7.25
CA TYR A 213 -0.74 -16.95 -6.28
C TYR A 213 -2.06 -17.45 -6.90
N LEU A 214 -2.68 -16.65 -7.76
CA LEU A 214 -3.89 -17.06 -8.48
C LEU A 214 -3.62 -18.26 -9.41
N GLN A 215 -2.44 -18.28 -10.05
CA GLN A 215 -2.04 -19.35 -10.96
C GLN A 215 -1.58 -20.62 -10.23
N ASN A 216 -0.90 -20.49 -9.09
CA ASN A 216 -0.27 -21.62 -8.40
C ASN A 216 -1.13 -22.24 -7.29
N ALA A 217 -2.11 -21.50 -6.75
CA ALA A 217 -2.86 -21.89 -5.56
C ALA A 217 -4.37 -21.67 -5.71
N SER A 218 -4.98 -22.16 -6.80
CA SER A 218 -6.42 -22.01 -7.02
C SER A 218 -7.26 -22.65 -5.91
N PHE A 219 -8.39 -22.02 -5.61
CA PHE A 219 -9.39 -22.39 -4.62
C PHE A 219 -8.90 -22.37 -3.17
N THR A 220 -7.95 -21.49 -2.87
CA THR A 220 -7.40 -21.28 -1.52
C THR A 220 -7.81 -19.92 -0.96
N LEU A 221 -7.60 -19.72 0.34
CA LEU A 221 -7.80 -18.40 0.92
C LEU A 221 -6.75 -17.40 0.42
N ASP A 222 -5.53 -17.88 0.15
CA ASP A 222 -4.44 -17.09 -0.40
C ASP A 222 -4.77 -16.53 -1.78
N SER A 223 -5.36 -17.33 -2.67
CA SER A 223 -5.84 -16.87 -3.99
C SER A 223 -7.00 -15.88 -3.86
N ILE A 224 -7.92 -16.05 -2.90
CA ILE A 224 -8.97 -15.06 -2.63
C ILE A 224 -8.37 -13.71 -2.22
N PHE A 225 -7.39 -13.71 -1.31
CA PHE A 225 -6.72 -12.48 -0.88
C PHE A 225 -5.88 -11.87 -2.01
N ALA A 226 -5.22 -12.68 -2.83
CA ALA A 226 -4.50 -12.21 -4.00
C ALA A 226 -5.44 -11.51 -4.99
N TYR A 227 -6.61 -12.10 -5.24
CA TYR A 227 -7.65 -11.48 -6.06
C TYR A 227 -8.12 -10.15 -5.46
N TYR A 228 -8.40 -10.11 -4.15
CA TYR A 228 -8.81 -8.89 -3.46
C TYR A 228 -7.80 -7.76 -3.63
N ILE A 229 -6.51 -8.05 -3.40
CA ILE A 229 -5.44 -7.07 -3.54
C ILE A 229 -5.29 -6.62 -5.01
N GLN A 230 -5.47 -7.51 -6.00
CA GLN A 230 -5.49 -7.08 -7.40
C GLN A 230 -6.61 -6.09 -7.69
N VAL A 231 -7.84 -6.37 -7.23
CA VAL A 231 -8.97 -5.44 -7.41
C VAL A 231 -8.69 -4.12 -6.70
N LEU A 232 -8.07 -4.13 -5.53
CA LEU A 232 -7.63 -2.93 -4.80
C LEU A 232 -6.62 -2.11 -5.62
N ILE A 233 -5.54 -2.74 -6.10
CA ILE A 233 -4.49 -2.10 -6.91
C ILE A 233 -5.08 -1.48 -8.17
N LEU A 234 -5.94 -2.23 -8.88
CA LEU A 234 -6.56 -1.74 -10.12
C LEU A 234 -7.53 -0.61 -9.84
N SER A 235 -8.33 -0.71 -8.76
CA SER A 235 -9.26 0.36 -8.37
C SER A 235 -8.48 1.65 -8.10
N ASP A 236 -7.47 1.59 -7.24
CA ASP A 236 -6.63 2.77 -6.95
C ASP A 236 -5.96 3.33 -8.21
N PHE A 237 -5.42 2.46 -9.08
CA PHE A 237 -4.76 2.87 -10.32
C PHE A 237 -5.70 3.59 -11.30
N TYR A 238 -6.88 3.03 -11.57
CA TYR A 238 -7.84 3.64 -12.49
C TYR A 238 -8.48 4.90 -11.90
N GLU A 239 -8.69 4.92 -10.60
CA GLU A 239 -9.23 6.09 -9.93
C GLU A 239 -8.24 7.25 -9.86
N ALA A 240 -6.93 6.98 -9.68
CA ALA A 240 -5.88 7.99 -9.73
C ALA A 240 -5.74 8.66 -11.12
N GLN A 241 -6.31 8.05 -12.17
CA GLN A 241 -6.39 8.65 -13.51
C GLN A 241 -7.67 9.45 -13.75
N ASP A 242 -8.68 9.31 -12.90
CA ASP A 242 -9.96 10.01 -13.05
C ASP A 242 -9.91 11.43 -12.47
N GLN A 243 -9.72 12.41 -13.37
CA GLN A 243 -9.64 13.83 -13.02
C GLN A 243 -10.88 14.38 -12.28
N ASN A 244 -12.06 13.76 -12.44
CA ASN A 244 -13.28 14.22 -11.74
C ASN A 244 -13.31 13.74 -10.29
N LEU A 245 -12.79 12.53 -10.03
CA LEU A 245 -12.71 11.99 -8.67
C LEU A 245 -11.64 12.73 -7.85
N ILE A 246 -10.52 13.12 -8.47
CA ILE A 246 -9.48 13.93 -7.84
C ILE A 246 -10.05 15.27 -7.33
N LYS A 247 -10.82 15.98 -8.18
CA LYS A 247 -11.43 17.27 -7.80
C LYS A 247 -12.44 17.15 -6.65
N LYS A 248 -13.31 16.14 -6.70
CA LYS A 248 -14.32 15.91 -5.64
C LYS A 248 -13.71 15.55 -4.29
N GLY A 249 -12.62 14.77 -4.28
CA GLY A 249 -11.89 14.43 -3.05
C GLY A 249 -11.32 15.68 -2.36
N GLY A 250 -10.65 16.55 -3.13
CA GLY A 250 -10.09 17.80 -2.62
C GLY A 250 -11.15 18.77 -2.08
N ASP A 251 -12.28 18.91 -2.76
CA ASP A 251 -13.35 19.84 -2.36
C ASP A 251 -14.02 19.43 -1.03
N LEU A 252 -14.25 18.13 -0.80
CA LEU A 252 -14.86 17.60 0.43
C LEU A 252 -13.94 17.78 1.65
N LEU A 253 -12.63 17.61 1.47
CA LEU A 253 -11.64 17.72 2.55
C LEU A 253 -11.30 19.17 2.88
N LEU A 254 -11.19 20.05 1.88
CA LEU A 254 -10.97 21.49 2.09
C LEU A 254 -12.11 22.11 2.90
N LYS A 255 -13.36 21.71 2.62
CA LYS A 255 -14.52 22.13 3.38
C LYS A 255 -14.42 21.72 4.86
N ARG A 256 -13.91 20.52 5.15
CA ARG A 256 -13.72 20.05 6.52
C ARG A 256 -12.58 20.71 7.28
N ILE A 257 -11.45 20.94 6.61
CA ILE A 257 -10.32 21.66 7.22
C ILE A 257 -10.74 23.08 7.62
N GLN A 258 -11.67 23.69 6.87
CA GLN A 258 -12.27 24.99 7.21
C GLN A 258 -13.29 24.91 8.36
N GLU A 259 -13.93 23.75 8.58
CA GLU A 259 -14.88 23.52 9.68
C GLU A 259 -14.18 23.15 11.01
N ILE A 260 -12.94 22.64 10.95
CA ILE A 260 -12.13 22.24 12.12
C ILE A 260 -11.26 23.41 12.66
N ARG A 261 -11.12 24.51 11.91
CA ARG A 261 -10.44 25.75 12.36
C ARG A 261 -11.41 26.72 13.02
#